data_AF-A0A952STA1-F1
#
_entry.id   AF-A0A952STA1-F1
#
_cell.length_a   1.000
_cell.length_b   1.000
_cell.length_c   1.000
_cell.angle_alpha   90.00
_cell.angle_beta   90.00
_cell.angle_gamma   90.00
#
_symmetry.space_group_name_H-M   'P 1'
#
loop_
_entity.id
_entity.type
_entity.pdbx_description
1 polymer ?
#
loop_
_entity_poly.entity_id
_entity_poly.type
_entity_poly.pdbx_seq_one_letter_code
_entity_poly.pdbx_strand_id
1 'polypeptide(L)'
;MNWLAFAVAAWLCLGLELGLREMLHIGPQGIAPSFVVTLVVFVALNASQRASLWAAIVLGVLTDLTGSITTLPRGTTLLIGPHAVGFVIGAQAVLALRGMVVSRNPVAMGVLAMLVGVISSIIVVAFLTVHKLIGDPIVWEPTQRLLDGLLNAAFTGIVASVLAIALIPMSGLFGFPQSHRRFGH
;
A
#
# COMPACT_ATOMS: atom_id res chain seq x y z
N MET A 1 17.09 -2.31 -9.71
CA MET A 1 16.25 -3.01 -8.73
C MET A 1 16.33 -4.49 -9.04
N ASN A 2 16.69 -5.30 -8.05
CA ASN A 2 16.66 -6.75 -8.12
C ASN A 2 15.21 -7.23 -7.96
N TRP A 3 14.58 -7.62 -9.06
CA TRP A 3 13.20 -8.07 -9.08
C TRP A 3 12.97 -9.35 -8.26
N LEU A 4 13.99 -10.19 -8.08
CA LEU A 4 13.90 -11.38 -7.25
C LEU A 4 13.75 -11.01 -5.76
N ALA A 5 14.59 -10.10 -5.27
CA ALA A 5 14.51 -9.60 -3.90
C ALA A 5 13.16 -8.90 -3.64
N PHE A 6 12.68 -8.14 -4.63
CA PHE A 6 11.34 -7.57 -4.60
C PHE A 6 10.24 -8.63 -4.54
N ALA A 7 10.29 -9.67 -5.35
CA ALA A 7 9.29 -10.74 -5.35
C ALA A 7 9.25 -11.47 -3.99
N VAL A 8 10.42 -11.75 -3.39
CA VAL A 8 10.51 -12.36 -2.06
C VAL A 8 9.92 -11.43 -0.99
N ALA A 9 10.26 -10.14 -1.01
CA ALA A 9 9.71 -9.18 -0.07
C ALA A 9 8.19 -8.99 -0.24
N ALA A 10 7.71 -8.94 -1.49
CA ALA A 10 6.29 -8.87 -1.81
C ALA A 10 5.54 -10.10 -1.29
N TRP A 11 6.09 -11.29 -1.51
CA TRP A 11 5.53 -12.54 -1.01
C TRP A 11 5.47 -12.57 0.52
N LEU A 12 6.55 -12.15 1.19
CA LEU A 12 6.59 -12.04 2.65
C LEU A 12 5.56 -11.03 3.18
N CYS A 13 5.51 -9.82 2.61
CA CYS A 13 4.55 -8.78 3.02
C CYS A 13 3.10 -9.21 2.81
N LEU A 14 2.78 -9.84 1.67
CA LEU A 14 1.44 -10.38 1.41
C LEU A 14 1.11 -11.54 2.35
N GLY A 15 2.04 -12.47 2.57
CA GLY A 15 1.84 -13.59 3.48
C GLY A 15 1.64 -13.13 4.93
N LEU A 16 2.42 -12.15 5.37
CA LEU A 16 2.25 -11.49 6.66
C LEU A 16 0.91 -10.76 6.74
N GLU A 17 0.51 -10.03 5.70
CA GLU A 17 -0.77 -9.34 5.68
C GLU A 17 -1.94 -10.32 5.78
N LEU A 18 -1.94 -11.42 5.02
CA LEU A 18 -3.00 -12.42 5.08
C LEU A 18 -3.01 -13.19 6.41
N GLY A 19 -1.84 -13.57 6.93
CA GLY A 19 -1.73 -14.35 8.16
C GLY A 19 -1.97 -13.54 9.44
N LEU A 20 -1.47 -12.29 9.50
CA LEU A 20 -1.62 -11.44 10.67
C LEU A 20 -2.92 -10.64 10.68
N ARG A 21 -3.65 -10.53 9.56
CA ARG A 21 -4.92 -9.78 9.50
C ARG A 21 -5.93 -10.29 10.52
N GLU A 22 -6.00 -11.59 10.76
CA GLU A 22 -6.88 -12.15 11.79
C GLU A 22 -6.41 -11.87 13.23
N MET A 23 -5.10 -11.75 13.45
CA MET A 23 -4.53 -11.51 14.79
C MET A 23 -4.48 -10.02 15.16
N LEU A 24 -4.32 -9.17 14.15
CA LEU A 24 -4.16 -7.71 14.31
C LEU A 24 -5.45 -6.94 14.03
N HIS A 25 -6.57 -7.63 13.79
CA HIS A 25 -7.84 -6.93 13.64
C HIS A 25 -8.20 -6.25 14.96
N ILE A 26 -8.59 -4.97 14.87
CA ILE A 26 -9.13 -4.24 16.01
C ILE A 26 -10.56 -3.84 15.69
N GLY A 27 -11.49 -4.28 16.55
CA GLY A 27 -12.91 -3.96 16.47
C GLY A 27 -13.71 -4.80 15.48
N PRO A 28 -15.05 -4.61 15.43
CA PRO A 28 -15.97 -5.44 14.65
C PRO A 28 -15.80 -5.31 13.13
N GLN A 29 -15.21 -4.20 12.67
CA GLN A 29 -15.03 -3.84 11.27
C GLN A 29 -13.73 -4.40 10.66
N GLY A 30 -12.86 -5.01 11.47
CA GLY A 30 -11.63 -5.64 10.97
C GLY A 30 -10.53 -4.66 10.57
N ILE A 31 -10.29 -3.60 11.37
CA ILE A 31 -9.21 -2.63 11.12
C ILE A 31 -7.87 -3.36 11.24
N ALA A 32 -7.11 -3.45 10.14
CA ALA A 32 -5.84 -4.17 10.07
C ALA A 32 -4.79 -3.36 9.28
N PRO A 33 -3.51 -3.40 9.68
CA PRO A 33 -2.45 -2.67 9.01
C PRO A 33 -2.07 -3.32 7.68
N SER A 34 -1.66 -2.53 6.68
CA SER A 34 -1.18 -3.05 5.40
C SER A 34 0.35 -3.06 5.33
N PHE A 35 0.92 -4.26 5.31
CA PHE A 35 2.35 -4.45 5.09
C PHE A 35 2.73 -4.17 3.63
N VAL A 36 1.81 -4.41 2.70
CA VAL A 36 2.01 -4.14 1.27
C VAL A 36 2.18 -2.64 1.00
N VAL A 37 1.35 -1.79 1.60
CA VAL A 37 1.49 -0.33 1.48
C VAL A 37 2.87 0.14 1.97
N THR A 38 3.35 -0.44 3.06
CA THR A 38 4.70 -0.14 3.59
C THR A 38 5.78 -0.48 2.56
N LEU A 39 5.69 -1.65 1.92
CA LEU A 39 6.61 -2.06 0.86
C LEU A 39 6.55 -1.12 -0.35
N VAL A 40 5.35 -0.68 -0.77
CA VAL A 40 5.19 0.30 -1.86
C VAL A 40 5.93 1.59 -1.55
N VAL A 41 5.76 2.14 -0.35
CA VAL A 41 6.45 3.39 0.07
C VAL A 41 7.96 3.20 0.13
N PHE A 42 8.41 2.08 0.69
CA PHE A 42 9.83 1.75 0.75
C PHE A 42 10.46 1.69 -0.65
N VAL A 43 9.81 1.01 -1.59
CA VAL A 43 10.28 0.94 -2.99
C VAL A 43 10.21 2.31 -3.65
N ALA A 44 9.14 3.09 -3.44
CA ALA A 44 8.99 4.42 -4.01
C ALA A 44 10.07 5.40 -3.54
N LEU A 45 10.52 5.30 -2.30
CA LEU A 45 11.59 6.13 -1.75
C LEU A 45 12.98 5.79 -2.28
N ASN A 46 13.23 4.53 -2.62
CA ASN A 46 14.60 4.05 -2.90
C ASN A 46 14.84 3.64 -4.37
N ALA A 47 13.81 3.23 -5.11
CA ALA A 47 13.94 2.76 -6.48
C ALA A 47 13.83 3.88 -7.53
N SER A 48 14.14 3.54 -8.79
CA SER A 48 13.87 4.45 -9.91
C SER A 48 12.36 4.59 -10.13
N GLN A 49 11.92 5.77 -10.58
CA GLN A 49 10.49 6.07 -10.80
C GLN A 49 9.77 4.97 -11.58
N ARG A 50 10.36 4.51 -12.69
CA ARG A 50 9.77 3.45 -13.51
C ARG A 50 9.62 2.13 -12.72
N ALA A 51 10.63 1.74 -11.95
CA ALA A 51 10.58 0.51 -11.15
C ALA A 51 9.52 0.61 -10.04
N SER A 52 9.42 1.77 -9.37
CA SER A 52 8.44 1.99 -8.30
C SER A 52 7.00 1.91 -8.80
N LEU A 53 6.71 2.45 -9.98
CA LEU A 53 5.37 2.39 -10.56
C LEU A 53 4.99 0.97 -10.96
N TRP A 54 5.90 0.22 -11.57
CA TRP A 54 5.66 -1.19 -11.87
C TRP A 54 5.48 -2.02 -10.61
N ALA A 55 6.28 -1.79 -9.57
CA ALA A 55 6.11 -2.42 -8.27
C ALA A 55 4.74 -2.11 -7.66
N ALA A 56 4.29 -0.86 -7.72
CA ALA A 56 2.98 -0.44 -7.22
C ALA A 56 1.83 -1.12 -7.97
N ILE A 57 1.92 -1.23 -9.32
CA ILE A 57 0.94 -1.96 -10.13
C ILE A 57 0.89 -3.43 -9.70
N VAL A 58 2.05 -4.11 -9.65
CA VAL A 58 2.12 -5.53 -9.31
C VAL A 58 1.54 -5.78 -7.91
N LEU A 59 1.95 -5.00 -6.91
CA LEU A 59 1.46 -5.14 -5.54
C LEU A 59 -0.03 -4.83 -5.42
N GLY A 60 -0.53 -3.82 -6.14
CA GLY A 60 -1.93 -3.48 -6.11
C GLY A 60 -2.80 -4.53 -6.78
N VAL A 61 -2.36 -5.09 -7.92
CA VAL A 61 -3.03 -6.23 -8.56
C VAL A 61 -3.04 -7.45 -7.65
N LEU A 62 -1.90 -7.78 -7.00
CA LEU A 62 -1.86 -8.89 -6.05
C LEU A 62 -2.81 -8.66 -4.87
N THR A 63 -2.88 -7.43 -4.37
CA THR A 63 -3.81 -7.05 -3.29
C THR A 63 -5.27 -7.21 -3.73
N ASP A 64 -5.61 -6.73 -4.94
CA ASP A 64 -6.94 -6.91 -5.54
C ASP A 64 -7.27 -8.41 -5.72
N LEU A 65 -6.32 -9.23 -6.18
CA LEU A 65 -6.49 -10.68 -6.35
C LEU A 65 -6.75 -11.42 -5.03
N THR A 66 -6.20 -10.91 -3.93
CA THR A 66 -6.40 -11.48 -2.58
C THR A 66 -7.63 -10.93 -1.86
N GLY A 67 -8.20 -9.83 -2.35
CA GLY A 67 -9.38 -9.19 -1.76
C GLY A 67 -10.67 -9.82 -2.29
N SER A 68 -11.46 -10.46 -1.42
CA SER A 68 -12.81 -10.90 -1.76
C SER A 68 -13.84 -9.86 -1.29
N ILE A 69 -14.67 -9.36 -2.20
CA ILE A 69 -15.83 -8.53 -1.86
C ILE A 69 -17.07 -9.41 -1.88
N THR A 70 -17.77 -9.49 -0.75
CA THR A 70 -19.06 -10.18 -0.65
C THR A 70 -20.15 -9.37 -1.35
N THR A 71 -20.77 -9.96 -2.38
CA THR A 71 -21.94 -9.44 -3.10
C THR A 71 -23.19 -10.25 -2.72
N LEU A 72 -24.34 -9.58 -2.56
CA LEU A 72 -25.61 -10.28 -2.35
C LEU A 72 -26.22 -10.69 -3.71
N PRO A 73 -26.87 -11.87 -3.81
CA PRO A 73 -27.36 -12.70 -2.70
C PRO A 73 -26.40 -13.75 -2.15
N ARG A 74 -25.26 -14.05 -2.80
CA ARG A 74 -24.28 -15.09 -2.37
C ARG A 74 -22.99 -15.17 -3.22
N GLY A 75 -22.58 -14.07 -3.85
CA GLY A 75 -21.38 -14.04 -4.67
C GLY A 75 -20.18 -13.52 -3.87
N THR A 76 -18.98 -14.03 -4.15
CA THR A 76 -17.75 -13.26 -3.94
C THR A 76 -17.32 -12.77 -5.31
N THR A 77 -17.32 -11.45 -5.50
CA THR A 77 -16.84 -10.87 -6.75
C THR A 77 -15.42 -10.37 -6.53
N LEU A 78 -14.55 -10.76 -7.45
CA LEU A 78 -13.19 -10.26 -7.52
C LEU A 78 -13.20 -8.97 -8.34
N LEU A 79 -12.90 -7.84 -7.70
CA LEU A 79 -12.76 -6.56 -8.40
C LEU A 79 -11.28 -6.24 -8.57
N ILE A 80 -10.78 -6.41 -9.78
CA ILE A 80 -9.39 -6.10 -10.13
C ILE A 80 -9.29 -4.62 -10.52
N GLY A 81 -8.33 -3.89 -9.96
CA GLY A 81 -8.02 -2.51 -10.34
C GLY A 81 -8.00 -1.47 -9.21
N PRO A 82 -8.90 -1.49 -8.21
CA PRO A 82 -9.00 -0.41 -7.23
C PRO A 82 -7.69 -0.19 -6.46
N HIS A 83 -7.07 -1.24 -5.94
CA HIS A 83 -5.79 -1.12 -5.24
C HIS A 83 -4.63 -0.87 -6.20
N ALA A 84 -4.66 -1.44 -7.42
CA ALA A 84 -3.65 -1.13 -8.44
C ALA A 84 -3.57 0.38 -8.76
N VAL A 85 -4.72 1.02 -8.99
CA VAL A 85 -4.78 2.48 -9.23
C VAL A 85 -4.41 3.25 -7.96
N GLY A 86 -4.93 2.81 -6.80
CA GLY A 86 -4.62 3.36 -5.49
C GLY A 86 -3.12 3.47 -5.21
N PHE A 87 -2.41 2.36 -5.40
CA PHE A 87 -0.98 2.27 -5.13
C PHE A 87 -0.14 3.01 -6.17
N VAL A 88 -0.54 3.05 -7.44
CA VAL A 88 0.16 3.85 -8.45
C VAL A 88 0.09 5.34 -8.11
N ILE A 89 -1.09 5.86 -7.79
CA ILE A 89 -1.28 7.27 -7.43
C ILE A 89 -0.55 7.58 -6.11
N GLY A 90 -0.65 6.70 -5.12
CA GLY A 90 0.10 6.81 -3.87
C GLY A 90 1.62 6.81 -4.09
N ALA A 91 2.13 5.90 -4.92
CA ALA A 91 3.56 5.85 -5.26
C ALA A 91 4.02 7.12 -5.98
N GLN A 92 3.22 7.70 -6.87
CA GLN A 92 3.52 9.00 -7.48
C GLN A 92 3.59 10.12 -6.45
N ALA A 93 2.67 10.14 -5.47
CA ALA A 93 2.71 11.12 -4.39
C ALA A 93 4.00 10.99 -3.56
N VAL A 94 4.42 9.77 -3.23
CA VAL A 94 5.69 9.51 -2.54
C VAL A 94 6.88 9.96 -3.40
N LEU A 95 6.88 9.66 -4.70
CA LEU A 95 7.94 10.08 -5.61
C LEU A 95 8.07 11.60 -5.73
N ALA A 96 6.96 12.34 -5.65
CA ALA A 96 6.96 13.80 -5.61
C ALA A 96 7.53 14.32 -4.28
N LEU A 97 7.17 13.69 -3.16
CA LEU A 97 7.62 14.09 -1.82
C LEU A 97 9.03 13.60 -1.47
N ARG A 98 9.60 12.65 -2.21
CA ARG A 98 10.91 12.04 -1.88
C ARG A 98 12.06 13.06 -1.80
N GLY A 99 11.96 14.18 -2.50
CA GLY A 99 12.96 15.26 -2.46
C GLY A 99 12.89 16.11 -1.19
N MET A 100 11.76 16.08 -0.48
CA MET A 100 11.51 16.87 0.74
C MET A 100 11.74 16.06 2.02
N VAL A 101 11.97 14.75 1.90
CA VAL A 101 11.94 13.81 3.03
C VAL A 101 13.26 13.06 3.16
N VAL A 102 13.72 12.85 4.41
CA VAL A 102 14.93 12.05 4.70
C VAL A 102 14.60 10.56 4.54
N SER A 103 15.08 9.95 3.46
CA SER A 103 14.79 8.55 3.09
C SER A 103 15.20 7.49 4.13
N ARG A 104 16.10 7.83 5.06
CA ARG A 104 16.55 6.95 6.15
C ARG A 104 15.83 7.18 7.48
N ASN A 105 14.84 8.07 7.54
CA ASN A 105 14.08 8.31 8.76
C ASN A 105 12.85 7.37 8.80
N PRO A 106 12.70 6.49 9.81
CA PRO A 106 11.56 5.58 9.92
C PRO A 106 10.22 6.31 10.05
N VAL A 107 10.19 7.46 10.76
CA VAL A 107 8.96 8.25 10.95
C VAL A 107 8.46 8.81 9.63
N ALA A 108 9.38 9.29 8.80
CA ALA A 108 9.06 9.77 7.46
C ALA A 108 8.42 8.68 6.59
N MET A 109 8.95 7.45 6.67
CA MET A 109 8.38 6.31 5.96
C MET A 109 6.97 5.99 6.45
N GLY A 110 6.73 6.06 7.76
CA GLY A 110 5.41 5.90 8.35
C GLY A 110 4.38 6.93 7.91
N VAL A 111 4.76 8.22 7.91
CA VAL A 111 3.88 9.31 7.46
C VAL A 111 3.52 9.14 5.97
N LEU A 112 4.50 8.77 5.14
CA LEU A 112 4.26 8.50 3.73
C LEU A 112 3.39 7.25 3.51
N ALA A 113 3.58 6.19 4.31
CA ALA A 113 2.74 5.00 4.26
C ALA A 113 1.28 5.31 4.66
N MET A 114 1.08 6.13 5.69
CA MET A 114 -0.23 6.65 6.05
C MET A 114 -0.85 7.44 4.90
N LEU A 115 -0.10 8.36 4.27
CA LEU A 115 -0.59 9.13 3.12
C LEU A 115 -1.02 8.21 1.96
N VAL A 116 -0.20 7.21 1.61
CA VAL A 116 -0.54 6.23 0.56
C VAL A 116 -1.76 5.40 0.94
N GLY A 117 -1.89 4.99 2.21
CA GLY A 117 -3.06 4.29 2.71
C GLY A 117 -4.35 5.10 2.57
N VAL A 118 -4.31 6.40 2.89
CA VAL A 118 -5.45 7.32 2.72
C VAL A 118 -5.80 7.49 1.24
N ILE A 119 -4.81 7.72 0.38
CA ILE A 119 -5.03 7.85 -1.07
C ILE A 119 -5.67 6.57 -1.63
N SER A 120 -5.13 5.41 -1.25
CA SER A 120 -5.64 4.12 -1.70
C SER A 120 -7.06 3.87 -1.21
N SER A 121 -7.39 4.21 0.04
CA SER A 121 -8.74 4.00 0.57
C SER A 121 -9.77 4.90 -0.10
N ILE A 122 -9.44 6.17 -0.38
CA ILE A 122 -10.29 7.08 -1.15
C ILE A 122 -10.56 6.53 -2.55
N ILE A 123 -9.52 6.05 -3.25
CA ILE A 123 -9.66 5.49 -4.60
C ILE A 123 -10.53 4.23 -4.59
N VAL A 124 -10.30 3.31 -3.65
CA VAL A 124 -11.12 2.10 -3.51
C VAL A 124 -12.59 2.47 -3.26
N VAL A 125 -12.86 3.39 -2.34
CA VAL A 125 -14.22 3.86 -2.05
C VAL A 125 -14.85 4.50 -3.30
N ALA A 126 -14.10 5.31 -4.05
CA ALA A 126 -14.59 5.93 -5.27
C ALA A 126 -14.97 4.88 -6.34
N PHE A 127 -14.11 3.87 -6.55
CA PHE A 127 -14.38 2.77 -7.49
C PHE A 127 -15.62 1.96 -7.12
N LEU A 128 -15.77 1.62 -5.83
CA LEU A 128 -16.94 0.89 -5.34
C LEU A 128 -18.22 1.72 -5.41
N THR A 129 -18.11 3.03 -5.18
CA THR A 129 -19.25 3.94 -5.30
C THR A 129 -19.72 4.02 -6.76
N VAL A 130 -18.79 4.09 -7.71
CA VAL A 130 -19.12 4.06 -9.15
C VAL A 130 -19.79 2.74 -9.55
N HIS A 131 -19.27 1.59 -9.11
CA HIS A 131 -19.89 0.29 -9.39
C HIS A 131 -21.32 0.19 -8.84
N LYS A 132 -21.55 0.70 -7.62
CA LYS A 132 -22.90 0.77 -7.03
C LYS A 132 -23.86 1.62 -7.86
N LEU A 133 -23.39 2.76 -8.40
CA LEU A 133 -24.20 3.63 -9.26
C LEU A 133 -24.57 2.98 -10.59
N ILE A 134 -23.74 2.06 -11.09
CA ILE A 134 -23.96 1.32 -12.34
C ILE A 134 -24.95 0.15 -12.15
N GLY A 135 -25.31 -0.18 -10.90
CA GLY A 135 -26.40 -1.12 -10.58
C GLY A 135 -25.95 -2.44 -9.94
N ASP A 136 -24.68 -2.57 -9.54
CA ASP A 136 -24.24 -3.76 -8.81
C ASP A 136 -24.84 -3.79 -7.38
N PRO A 137 -25.43 -4.92 -6.93
CA PRO A 137 -26.02 -5.09 -5.60
C PRO A 137 -24.94 -5.27 -4.52
N ILE A 138 -24.06 -4.29 -4.38
CA ILE A 138 -23.05 -4.23 -3.32
C ILE A 138 -23.69 -3.57 -2.11
N VAL A 139 -23.91 -4.34 -1.04
CA VAL A 139 -24.30 -3.78 0.26
C VAL A 139 -23.08 -3.09 0.85
N TRP A 140 -23.07 -1.77 0.75
CA TRP A 140 -21.94 -0.92 1.08
C TRP A 140 -22.40 0.41 1.67
N GLU A 141 -21.80 0.77 2.81
CA GLU A 141 -21.88 2.09 3.44
C GLU A 141 -20.57 2.87 3.22
N PRO A 142 -20.56 3.90 2.36
CA PRO A 142 -19.35 4.65 2.03
C PRO A 142 -18.67 5.31 3.23
N THR A 143 -19.46 5.85 4.15
CA THR A 143 -18.95 6.63 5.29
C THR A 143 -18.14 5.76 6.26
N GLN A 144 -18.66 4.58 6.61
CA GLN A 144 -17.97 3.66 7.51
C GLN A 144 -16.64 3.21 6.91
N ARG A 145 -16.63 2.90 5.61
CA ARG A 145 -15.44 2.41 4.91
C ARG A 145 -14.36 3.46 4.70
N LEU A 146 -14.74 4.74 4.55
CA LEU A 146 -13.77 5.83 4.57
C LEU A 146 -13.14 5.98 5.96
N LEU A 147 -13.94 5.89 7.01
CA LEU A 147 -13.45 5.96 8.39
C LEU A 147 -12.51 4.79 8.69
N ASP A 148 -12.89 3.57 8.34
CA ASP A 148 -12.07 2.36 8.49
C ASP A 148 -10.79 2.48 7.67
N GLY A 149 -10.88 3.01 6.44
CA GLY A 149 -9.73 3.27 5.58
C GLY A 149 -8.77 4.28 6.19
N LEU A 150 -9.28 5.34 6.85
CA LEU A 150 -8.47 6.33 7.55
C LEU A 150 -7.77 5.73 8.77
N LEU A 151 -8.49 4.94 9.57
CA LEU A 151 -7.95 4.26 10.74
C LEU A 151 -6.90 3.20 10.34
N ASN A 152 -7.18 2.43 9.27
CA ASN A 152 -6.23 1.49 8.68
C ASN A 152 -4.97 2.21 8.20
N ALA A 153 -5.12 3.37 7.56
CA ALA A 153 -3.97 4.16 7.10
C ALA A 153 -3.13 4.69 8.27
N ALA A 154 -3.77 5.18 9.34
CA ALA A 154 -3.08 5.61 10.54
C ALA A 154 -2.34 4.45 11.21
N PHE A 155 -2.99 3.29 11.36
CA PHE A 155 -2.38 2.10 11.93
C PHE A 155 -1.22 1.59 11.06
N THR A 156 -1.40 1.61 9.74
CA THR A 156 -0.35 1.29 8.77
C THR A 156 0.84 2.23 8.91
N GLY A 157 0.65 3.52 9.17
CA GLY A 157 1.77 4.45 9.39
C GLY A 157 2.61 4.12 10.63
N ILE A 158 1.96 3.69 11.72
CA ILE A 158 2.64 3.24 12.94
C ILE A 158 3.44 1.97 12.65
N VAL A 159 2.80 0.95 12.07
CA VAL A 159 3.45 -0.32 11.73
C VAL A 159 4.57 -0.11 10.72
N ALA A 160 4.38 0.75 9.73
CA ALA A 160 5.38 1.11 8.73
C ALA A 160 6.60 1.77 9.36
N SER A 161 6.42 2.61 10.38
CA SER A 161 7.53 3.23 11.10
C SER A 161 8.39 2.18 11.81
N VAL A 162 7.75 1.16 12.41
CA VAL A 162 8.46 0.04 13.04
C VAL A 162 9.13 -0.84 11.99
N LEU A 163 8.41 -1.21 10.93
CA LEU A 163 8.91 -2.06 9.86
C LEU A 163 10.05 -1.41 9.07
N ALA A 164 10.07 -0.08 8.98
CA ALA A 164 11.14 0.69 8.36
C ALA A 164 12.51 0.38 9.00
N ILE A 165 12.55 0.14 10.32
CA ILE A 165 13.79 -0.20 11.04
C ILE A 165 14.39 -1.49 10.47
N ALA A 166 13.55 -2.46 10.08
CA ALA A 166 13.98 -3.70 9.45
C ALA A 166 14.23 -3.56 7.93
N LEU A 167 13.44 -2.76 7.21
CA LEU A 167 13.53 -2.61 5.76
C LEU A 167 14.72 -1.73 5.31
N ILE A 168 15.06 -0.69 6.07
CA ILE A 168 16.19 0.21 5.75
C ILE A 168 17.52 -0.54 5.55
N PRO A 169 17.96 -1.44 6.47
CA PRO A 169 19.20 -2.20 6.25
C PRO A 169 19.09 -3.18 5.08
N MET A 170 17.89 -3.69 4.80
CA MET A 170 17.66 -4.58 3.64
C MET A 170 17.72 -3.85 2.29
N SER A 171 17.73 -2.51 2.25
CA SER A 171 17.80 -1.72 1.01
C SER A 171 18.96 -2.10 0.08
N GLY A 172 20.09 -2.57 0.64
CA GLY A 172 21.22 -3.09 -0.14
C GLY A 172 20.89 -4.30 -0.99
N LEU A 173 20.02 -5.20 -0.51
CA LEU A 173 19.63 -6.44 -1.20
C LEU A 173 18.78 -6.17 -2.46
N PHE A 174 18.04 -5.07 -2.47
CA PHE A 174 17.19 -4.69 -3.60
C PHE A 174 17.99 -4.08 -4.76
N GLY A 175 19.29 -3.83 -4.59
CA GLY A 175 20.12 -3.24 -5.64
C GLY A 175 19.55 -1.90 -6.14
N PHE A 176 19.11 -1.06 -5.20
CA PHE A 176 18.65 0.28 -5.53
C PHE A 176 19.84 1.12 -6.02
N PRO A 177 19.63 1.99 -7.04
CA PRO A 177 20.69 2.89 -7.48
C PRO A 177 21.14 3.73 -6.29
N GLN A 178 22.40 3.60 -5.88
CA GLN A 178 22.93 4.50 -4.86
C GLN A 178 22.86 5.92 -5.42
N SER A 179 22.05 6.78 -4.79
CA SER A 179 22.01 8.19 -5.11
C SER A 179 23.40 8.77 -4.80
N HIS A 180 24.26 8.82 -5.83
CA HIS A 180 25.48 9.59 -5.77
C HIS A 180 25.06 11.03 -5.46
N ARG A 181 25.37 11.50 -4.25
CA ARG A 181 25.28 12.91 -3.87
C ARG A 181 26.10 13.71 -4.87
N ARG A 182 25.46 14.22 -5.91
CA ARG A 182 26.03 15.23 -6.79
C ARG A 182 25.84 16.58 -6.12
N PHE A 183 26.55 16.79 -5.02
CA PHE A 183 26.86 18.13 -4.52
C PHE A 183 28.23 18.49 -5.05
N GLY A 184 28.21 19.10 -6.23
CA GLY A 184 29.34 19.78 -6.84
C GLY A 184 28.79 21.06 -7.44
N HIS A 185 28.86 22.12 -6.64
CA HIS A 185 29.05 23.55 -6.93
C HIS A 185 28.39 24.39 -5.84
#